data_AF-A0A1U7MUI4-F1
#
_entry.id   AF-A0A1U7MUI4-F1
#
_cell.length_a   1.000
_cell.length_b   1.000
_cell.length_c   1.000
_cell.angle_alpha   90.00
_cell.angle_beta   90.00
_cell.angle_gamma   90.00
#
_symmetry.space_group_name_H-M   'P 1'
#
loop_
_entity.id
_entity.type
_entity.pdbx_description
1 polymer ?
#
loop_
_entity_poly.entity_id
_entity_poly.type
_entity_poly.pdbx_seq_one_letter_code
_entity_poly.pdbx_strand_id
1 'polypeptide(L)'
;MTAGGTADRLEARAAELRAEAVMTMTALAGPTSACSLARDGRSFPSYKLHEGRYAAASELVRALRRELAGEGRDAAALAALADARTRWAEEVGRRQDQGKDWLAYATGGSDLVEQLADELAGADGRA
;
A
#
# COMPACT_ATOMS: atom_id res chain seq x y z
N MET A 1 14.75 23.79 6.01
CA MET A 1 13.88 22.61 6.12
C MET A 1 14.79 21.40 6.06
N THR A 2 15.07 20.77 7.19
CA THR A 2 15.77 19.48 7.20
C THR A 2 14.89 18.49 6.45
N ALA A 3 15.42 17.87 5.38
CA ALA A 3 14.76 16.73 4.77
C ALA A 3 14.47 15.74 5.90
N GLY A 4 13.19 15.38 6.09
CA GLY A 4 12.81 14.39 7.10
C GLY A 4 13.58 13.09 6.87
N GLY A 5 13.78 12.32 7.94
CA GLY A 5 14.46 11.01 7.85
C GLY A 5 13.75 10.08 6.86
N THR A 6 14.38 8.97 6.50
CA THR A 6 13.76 7.97 5.61
C THR A 6 12.39 7.53 6.12
N ALA A 7 12.22 7.40 7.44
CA ALA A 7 10.94 7.07 8.05
C ALA A 7 9.86 8.14 7.78
N ASP A 8 10.19 9.43 7.89
CA ASP A 8 9.23 10.52 7.67
C ASP A 8 8.81 10.60 6.19
N ARG A 9 9.78 10.44 5.28
CA ARG A 9 9.51 10.39 3.83
C ARG A 9 8.60 9.22 3.48
N LEU A 10 8.90 8.03 4.01
CA LEU A 10 8.12 6.83 3.76
C LEU A 10 6.71 6.94 4.36
N GLU A 11 6.55 7.47 5.56
CA GLU A 11 5.24 7.67 6.17
C GLU A 11 4.40 8.66 5.37
N ALA A 12 4.96 9.82 5.01
CA ALA A 12 4.26 10.82 4.22
C ALA A 12 3.80 10.24 2.87
N ARG A 13 4.70 9.55 2.17
CA ARG A 13 4.38 8.97 0.87
C ARG A 13 3.34 7.85 0.95
N ALA A 14 3.44 6.97 1.96
CA ALA A 14 2.43 5.94 2.19
C ALA A 14 1.06 6.55 2.53
N ALA A 15 1.03 7.67 3.27
CA ALA A 15 -0.22 8.37 3.57
C ALA A 15 -0.85 9.03 2.33
N GLU A 16 -0.03 9.62 1.44
CA GLU A 16 -0.47 10.15 0.15
C GLU A 16 -1.05 9.04 -0.74
N LEU A 17 -0.32 7.95 -0.95
CA LEU A 17 -0.77 6.82 -1.77
C LEU A 17 -2.06 6.19 -1.22
N ARG A 18 -2.22 6.17 0.12
CA ARG A 18 -3.48 5.75 0.75
C ARG A 18 -4.63 6.67 0.38
N ALA A 19 -4.42 7.98 0.40
CA ALA A 19 -5.45 8.96 0.03
C ALA A 19 -5.81 8.86 -1.45
N GLU A 20 -4.80 8.72 -2.33
CA GLU A 20 -4.98 8.48 -3.76
C GLU A 20 -5.84 7.23 -4.01
N ALA A 21 -5.54 6.11 -3.34
CA ALA A 21 -6.32 4.88 -3.47
C ALA A 21 -7.80 5.06 -3.09
N VAL A 22 -8.08 5.80 -1.99
CA VAL A 22 -9.46 6.13 -1.58
C VAL A 22 -10.16 7.00 -2.63
N MET A 23 -9.47 8.01 -3.18
CA MET A 23 -10.03 8.86 -4.22
C MET A 23 -10.37 8.05 -5.48
N THR A 24 -9.48 7.16 -5.93
CA THR A 24 -9.73 6.31 -7.09
C THR A 24 -10.85 5.32 -6.85
N MET A 25 -10.89 4.67 -5.69
CA MET A 25 -12.01 3.79 -5.30
C MET A 25 -13.35 4.53 -5.31
N THR A 26 -13.38 5.76 -4.79
CA THR A 26 -14.58 6.61 -4.78
C THR A 26 -15.04 6.92 -6.20
N ALA A 27 -14.10 7.28 -7.09
CA ALA A 27 -14.40 7.52 -8.50
C ALA A 27 -14.92 6.26 -9.22
N LEU A 28 -14.32 5.08 -8.96
CA LEU A 28 -14.72 3.81 -9.55
C LEU A 28 -16.08 3.33 -9.06
N ALA A 29 -16.43 3.60 -7.80
CA ALA A 29 -17.71 3.22 -7.23
C ALA A 29 -18.87 4.12 -7.70
N GLY A 30 -18.56 5.37 -8.10
CA GLY A 30 -19.55 6.35 -8.51
C GLY A 30 -20.58 6.59 -7.41
N PRO A 31 -21.90 6.54 -7.69
CA PRO A 31 -22.94 6.73 -6.67
C PRO A 31 -23.14 5.50 -5.77
N THR A 32 -22.44 4.39 -6.05
CA THR A 32 -22.67 3.10 -5.38
C THR A 32 -21.72 2.95 -4.20
N SER A 33 -22.21 2.37 -3.09
CA SER A 33 -21.34 2.12 -1.94
C SER A 33 -20.44 0.89 -2.15
N ALA A 34 -19.29 0.83 -1.47
CA ALA A 34 -18.43 -0.34 -1.44
C ALA A 34 -19.19 -1.62 -1.04
N CYS A 35 -20.08 -1.51 -0.05
CA CYS A 35 -20.93 -2.60 0.42
C CYS A 35 -21.95 -3.05 -0.63
N SER A 36 -22.40 -2.14 -1.49
CA SER A 36 -23.30 -2.45 -2.60
C SER A 36 -22.53 -3.17 -3.73
N LEU A 37 -21.33 -2.70 -4.08
CA LEU A 37 -20.46 -3.37 -5.05
C LEU A 37 -20.15 -4.81 -4.62
N ALA A 38 -19.83 -5.03 -3.35
CA ALA A 38 -19.53 -6.36 -2.82
C ALA A 38 -20.75 -7.31 -2.88
N ARG A 39 -21.97 -6.78 -2.77
CA ARG A 39 -23.22 -7.58 -2.83
C ARG A 39 -23.74 -7.81 -4.24
N ASP A 40 -23.32 -7.00 -5.21
CA ASP A 40 -23.75 -7.08 -6.61
C ASP A 40 -23.32 -8.42 -7.27
N GLY A 41 -22.38 -9.16 -6.65
CA GLY A 41 -21.91 -10.47 -7.13
C GLY A 41 -21.12 -10.42 -8.44
N ARG A 42 -21.05 -9.23 -9.06
CA ARG A 42 -20.18 -8.92 -10.19
C ARG A 42 -18.76 -8.66 -9.69
N SER A 43 -17.82 -8.93 -10.56
CA SER A 43 -16.41 -8.69 -10.26
C SER A 43 -15.99 -7.29 -10.68
N PHE A 44 -15.20 -6.66 -9.81
CA PHE A 44 -14.69 -5.28 -9.96
C PHE A 44 -13.17 -5.22 -9.74
N PRO A 45 -12.35 -5.81 -10.64
CA PRO A 45 -10.92 -5.96 -10.40
C PRO A 45 -10.19 -4.63 -10.21
N SER A 46 -10.57 -3.58 -10.97
CA SER A 46 -9.98 -2.25 -10.81
C SER A 46 -10.25 -1.65 -9.43
N TYR A 47 -11.47 -1.81 -8.89
CA TYR A 47 -11.77 -1.36 -7.54
C TYR A 47 -10.94 -2.15 -6.51
N LYS A 48 -10.88 -3.48 -6.68
CA LYS A 48 -10.12 -4.38 -5.80
C LYS A 48 -8.63 -4.10 -5.80
N LEU A 49 -8.05 -3.75 -6.95
CA LEU A 49 -6.67 -3.29 -7.05
C LEU A 49 -6.41 -2.10 -6.10
N HIS A 50 -7.25 -1.07 -6.15
CA HIS A 50 -7.09 0.08 -5.28
C HIS A 50 -7.44 -0.21 -3.81
N GLU A 51 -8.33 -1.17 -3.54
CA GLU A 51 -8.56 -1.67 -2.18
C GLU A 51 -7.30 -2.34 -1.60
N GLY A 52 -6.57 -3.12 -2.42
CA GLY A 52 -5.28 -3.69 -2.07
C GLY A 52 -4.22 -2.63 -1.76
N ARG A 53 -4.10 -1.63 -2.64
CA ARG A 53 -3.21 -0.46 -2.43
C ARG A 53 -3.54 0.22 -1.10
N TYR A 54 -4.82 0.53 -0.86
CA TYR A 54 -5.26 1.14 0.39
C TYR A 54 -4.90 0.31 1.63
N ALA A 55 -5.09 -1.02 1.56
CA ALA A 55 -4.76 -1.93 2.65
C ALA A 55 -3.26 -1.92 2.96
N ALA A 56 -2.41 -2.12 1.95
CA ALA A 56 -0.96 -2.11 2.09
C ALA A 56 -0.44 -0.78 2.68
N ALA A 57 -0.90 0.35 2.14
CA ALA A 57 -0.52 1.67 2.63
C ALA A 57 -0.98 1.90 4.08
N SER A 58 -2.19 1.44 4.44
CA SER A 58 -2.70 1.55 5.81
C SER A 58 -1.91 0.72 6.81
N GLU A 59 -1.49 -0.48 6.44
CA GLU A 59 -0.62 -1.33 7.25
C GLU A 59 0.73 -0.64 7.50
N LEU A 60 1.35 -0.12 6.44
CA LEU A 60 2.66 0.52 6.53
C LEU A 60 2.60 1.80 7.37
N VAL A 61 1.61 2.67 7.14
CA VAL A 61 1.40 3.87 7.98
C VAL A 61 1.22 3.50 9.44
N ARG A 62 0.48 2.43 9.75
CA ARG A 62 0.31 1.97 11.14
C ARG A 62 1.62 1.43 11.72
N ALA A 63 2.42 0.71 10.93
CA ALA A 63 3.72 0.21 11.37
C ALA A 63 4.67 1.37 11.69
N LEU A 64 4.82 2.31 10.78
CA LEU A 64 5.71 3.46 10.93
C LEU A 64 5.34 4.35 12.12
N ARG A 65 4.05 4.48 12.42
CA ARG A 65 3.57 5.21 13.59
C ARG A 65 3.77 4.49 14.91
N ARG A 66 3.88 3.16 14.92
CA ARG A 66 4.14 2.38 16.14
C ARG A 66 5.59 2.52 16.59
N GLU A 67 6.52 2.71 15.64
CA GLU A 67 7.96 2.90 15.89
C GLU A 67 8.28 4.32 16.41
N LEU A 68 7.51 4.77 17.41
CA LEU A 68 7.55 6.12 17.96
C LEU A 68 8.98 6.55 18.32
N ALA A 69 9.42 7.63 17.66
CA ALA A 69 10.61 8.45 17.90
C ALA A 69 11.72 7.83 18.78
N GLY A 70 12.81 7.43 18.13
CA GLY A 70 14.02 6.96 18.78
C GLY A 70 15.18 6.81 17.79
N GLU A 71 16.37 6.55 18.31
CA GLU A 71 17.51 6.12 17.50
C GLU A 71 17.14 4.82 16.77
N GLY A 72 17.41 4.75 15.46
CA GLY A 72 17.09 3.59 14.63
C GLY A 72 15.71 3.61 13.95
N ARG A 73 14.92 4.69 14.08
CA ARG A 73 13.62 4.83 13.39
C ARG A 73 13.71 4.59 11.87
N ASP A 74 14.75 5.09 11.22
CA ASP A 74 14.96 4.87 9.78
C ASP A 74 15.24 3.40 9.44
N ALA A 75 16.02 2.71 10.28
CA ALA A 75 16.25 1.27 10.11
C ALA A 75 14.97 0.45 10.35
N ALA A 76 14.17 0.82 11.35
CA ALA A 76 12.87 0.20 11.61
C ALA A 76 11.88 0.44 10.46
N ALA A 77 11.89 1.63 9.86
CA ALA A 77 11.07 1.94 8.69
C ALA A 77 11.45 1.10 7.46
N LEU A 78 12.75 0.92 7.21
CA LEU A 78 13.26 0.04 6.15
C LEU A 78 12.87 -1.42 6.39
N ALA A 79 12.97 -1.91 7.63
CA ALA A 79 12.54 -3.25 8.00
C ALA A 79 11.03 -3.44 7.79
N ALA A 80 10.20 -2.47 8.21
CA ALA A 80 8.76 -2.51 8.00
C ALA A 80 8.37 -2.55 6.52
N LEU A 81 9.12 -1.83 5.66
CA LEU A 81 8.92 -1.87 4.21
C LEU A 81 9.30 -3.24 3.64
N ALA A 82 10.44 -3.80 4.03
CA ALA A 82 10.88 -5.13 3.58
C ALA A 82 9.91 -6.25 4.01
N ASP A 83 9.41 -6.19 5.24
CA ASP A 83 8.39 -7.11 5.75
C ASP A 83 7.08 -6.98 4.96
N ALA A 84 6.66 -5.76 4.63
CA ALA A 84 5.49 -5.54 3.80
C ALA A 84 5.68 -6.13 2.39
N ARG A 85 6.86 -5.99 1.76
CA ARG A 85 7.13 -6.56 0.43
C ARG A 85 6.96 -8.07 0.43
N THR A 86 7.58 -8.73 1.42
CA THR A 86 7.52 -10.18 1.57
C THR A 86 6.07 -10.66 1.75
N ARG A 87 5.34 -10.05 2.69
CA ARG A 87 3.94 -10.43 2.98
C ARG A 87 3.02 -10.24 1.79
N TRP A 88 3.17 -9.16 1.02
CA TRP A 88 2.31 -8.89 -0.13
C TRP A 88 2.67 -9.75 -1.34
N ALA A 89 3.95 -10.09 -1.56
CA ALA A 89 4.35 -11.07 -2.55
C ALA A 89 3.76 -12.46 -2.24
N GLU A 90 3.77 -12.87 -0.96
CA GLU A 90 3.12 -14.11 -0.51
C GLU A 90 1.59 -14.05 -0.66
N GLU A 91 0.96 -12.90 -0.39
CA GLU A 91 -0.48 -12.72 -0.62
C GLU A 91 -0.84 -12.93 -2.09
N VAL A 92 -0.04 -12.42 -3.04
CA VAL A 92 -0.25 -12.67 -4.48
C VAL A 92 -0.22 -14.17 -4.78
N GLY A 93 0.80 -14.89 -4.28
CA GLY A 93 0.89 -16.33 -4.43
C GLY A 93 -0.33 -17.06 -3.85
N ARG A 94 -0.80 -16.65 -2.67
CA ARG A 94 -2.00 -17.25 -2.04
C ARG A 94 -3.29 -16.99 -2.84
N ARG A 95 -3.41 -15.87 -3.54
CA ARG A 95 -4.63 -15.46 -4.25
C ARG A 95 -4.65 -15.79 -5.74
N GLN A 96 -3.56 -16.34 -6.30
CA GLN A 96 -3.43 -16.63 -7.73
C GLN A 96 -4.64 -17.43 -8.30
N ASP A 97 -5.18 -18.36 -7.53
CA ASP A 97 -6.28 -19.25 -7.95
C ASP A 97 -7.64 -18.87 -7.34
N GLN A 98 -7.72 -17.77 -6.58
CA GLN A 98 -8.95 -17.36 -5.85
C GLN A 98 -9.87 -16.45 -6.67
N GLY A 99 -9.58 -16.28 -7.96
CA GLY A 99 -10.37 -15.46 -8.88
C GLY A 99 -9.85 -14.02 -9.00
N LYS A 100 -10.27 -13.36 -10.08
CA LYS A 100 -9.69 -12.10 -10.55
C LYS A 100 -9.76 -10.94 -9.57
N ASP A 101 -10.79 -10.89 -8.72
CA ASP A 101 -10.94 -9.85 -7.70
C ASP A 101 -9.93 -10.01 -6.55
N TRP A 102 -9.73 -11.25 -6.10
CA TRP A 102 -8.75 -11.55 -5.05
C TRP A 102 -7.32 -11.40 -5.54
N LEU A 103 -7.05 -11.81 -6.78
CA LEU A 103 -5.75 -11.57 -7.41
C LEU A 103 -5.50 -10.07 -7.57
N ALA A 104 -6.46 -9.30 -8.08
CA ALA A 104 -6.30 -7.85 -8.21
C ALA A 104 -6.05 -7.16 -6.86
N TYR A 105 -6.75 -7.56 -5.80
CA TYR A 105 -6.49 -7.07 -4.45
C TYR A 105 -5.04 -7.35 -4.00
N ALA A 106 -4.57 -8.58 -4.14
CA ALA A 106 -3.22 -8.94 -3.74
C ALA A 106 -2.16 -8.20 -4.58
N THR A 107 -2.34 -8.13 -5.90
CA THR A 107 -1.47 -7.40 -6.82
C THR A 107 -1.41 -5.93 -6.46
N GLY A 108 -2.55 -5.29 -6.19
CA GLY A 108 -2.58 -3.87 -5.85
C GLY A 108 -1.79 -3.55 -4.58
N GLY A 109 -1.87 -4.39 -3.55
CA GLY A 109 -1.03 -4.23 -2.37
C GLY A 109 0.45 -4.44 -2.67
N SER A 110 0.81 -5.49 -3.42
CA SER A 110 2.19 -5.75 -3.84
C SER A 110 2.78 -4.59 -4.65
N ASP A 111 2.07 -4.11 -5.67
CA ASP A 111 2.50 -3.01 -6.53
C ASP A 111 2.77 -1.73 -5.73
N LEU A 112 1.95 -1.43 -4.71
CA LEU A 112 2.17 -0.26 -3.88
C LEU A 112 3.45 -0.35 -3.05
N VAL A 113 3.74 -1.52 -2.47
CA VAL A 113 4.93 -1.69 -1.65
C VAL A 113 6.19 -1.67 -2.52
N GLU A 114 6.15 -2.30 -3.69
CA GLU A 114 7.25 -2.23 -4.66
C GLU A 114 7.48 -0.80 -5.16
N GLN A 115 6.41 -0.05 -5.47
CA GLN A 115 6.51 1.37 -5.83
C GLN A 115 7.26 2.18 -4.75
N LEU A 116 6.93 2.00 -3.47
CA LEU A 116 7.61 2.70 -2.37
C LEU A 116 9.08 2.30 -2.24
N ALA A 117 9.41 1.03 -2.46
CA ALA A 117 10.79 0.55 -2.43
C ALA A 117 11.63 1.15 -3.57
N ASP A 118 11.07 1.19 -4.78
CA ASP A 118 11.72 1.78 -5.96
C ASP A 118 11.92 3.29 -5.80
N GLU A 119 10.91 4.01 -5.30
CA GLU A 119 10.99 5.45 -5.02
C GLU A 119 12.09 5.76 -3.99
N LEU A 120 12.26 4.91 -2.97
CA LEU A 120 13.30 5.07 -1.95
C LEU A 120 14.70 4.77 -2.49
N ALA A 121 14.88 3.66 -3.21
CA ALA A 121 16.16 3.30 -3.82
C ALA A 121 16.62 4.35 -4.85
N GLY A 122 15.67 4.90 -5.63
CA GLY A 122 15.93 5.96 -6.60
C GLY A 122 16.25 7.33 -5.96
N ALA A 123 15.88 7.55 -4.70
CA ALA A 123 16.25 8.74 -3.93
C ALA A 123 17.67 8.61 -3.34
N ASP A 124 18.04 7.42 -2.88
CA ASP A 124 19.35 7.17 -2.26
C ASP A 124 20.49 7.13 -3.30
N GLY A 125 20.21 6.73 -4.55
CA GLY A 125 21.19 6.74 -5.64
C GLY A 125 21.47 8.12 -6.27
N ARG A 126 20.78 9.19 -5.84
CA ARG A 126 20.99 10.57 -6.31
C ARG A 126 21.70 11.47 -5.29
N ALA A 127 22.12 10.91 -4.15
CA ALA A 127 22.80 11.60 -3.06
C ALA A 127 24.32 11.60 -3.23
#